data_AF-A0AAW6C8V0-F1
#
_entry.id   AF-A0AAW6C8V0-F1
#
_cell.length_a   1.000
_cell.length_b   1.000
_cell.length_c   1.000
_cell.angle_alpha   90.00
_cell.angle_beta   90.00
_cell.angle_gamma   90.00
#
_symmetry.space_group_name_H-M   'P 1'
#
loop_
_entity.id
_entity.type
_entity.pdbx_description
1 polymer ?
#
loop_
_entity_poly.entity_id
_entity_poly.type
_entity_poly.pdbx_seq_one_letter_code
_entity_poly.pdbx_strand_id
1 'polypeptide(L)' 'MAIIAAIAALCIGILIGMYLFQDRPVGDLRVDHSDFADEGPHLYLELDTDIRTVMRKKRVVFRVKVEDFLPHE' A
#
# COMPACT_ATOMS: atom_id res chain seq x y z
N MET A 1 1.70 -17.17 -37.17
CA MET A 1 1.35 -18.05 -36.03
C MET A 1 2.36 -17.97 -34.90
N ALA A 2 3.63 -18.31 -35.11
CA ALA A 2 4.65 -18.30 -34.03
C ALA A 2 4.86 -16.91 -33.39
N ILE A 3 4.96 -15.84 -34.19
CA ILE A 3 5.15 -14.47 -33.68
C ILE A 3 3.94 -14.03 -32.83
N ILE A 4 2.72 -14.35 -33.27
CA ILE A 4 1.49 -14.01 -32.55
C ILE A 4 1.45 -14.74 -31.19
N ALA A 5 1.82 -16.03 -31.17
CA ALA A 5 1.90 -16.80 -29.93
C ALA A 5 2.97 -16.26 -28.97
N ALA A 6 4.13 -15.84 -29.48
CA ALA A 6 5.18 -15.24 -28.68
C ALA A 6 4.74 -13.90 -28.03
N ILE A 7 4.06 -13.04 -28.80
CA ILE A 7 3.52 -11.78 -28.29
C ILE A 7 2.45 -12.05 -27.22
N ALA A 8 1.55 -13.01 -27.45
CA ALA A 8 0.51 -13.37 -26.48
C ALA A 8 1.12 -13.86 -25.15
N ALA A 9 2.13 -14.73 -25.21
CA ALA A 9 2.81 -15.23 -24.02
C ALA A 9 3.52 -14.10 -23.25
N LEU A 10 4.16 -13.16 -23.96
CA LEU A 10 4.79 -11.99 -23.36
C LEU A 10 3.75 -11.10 -22.65
N CYS A 11 2.62 -10.80 -23.30
CA CYS A 11 1.55 -10.01 -22.71
C CYS A 11 0.99 -10.67 -21.45
N ILE A 12 0.76 -11.99 -21.47
CA ILE A 12 0.28 -12.73 -20.29
C ILE A 12 1.31 -12.66 -19.15
N GLY A 13 2.60 -12.86 -19.44
CA GLY A 13 3.66 -12.74 -18.44
C GLY A 13 3.72 -11.36 -17.79
N ILE A 14 3.59 -10.31 -18.60
CA ILE A 14 3.54 -8.92 -18.11
C ILE A 14 2.31 -8.71 -17.22
N LEU A 15 1.13 -9.15 -17.64
CA LEU A 15 -0.11 -8.99 -16.87
C LEU A 15 -0.05 -9.71 -15.52
N ILE A 16 0.49 -10.93 -15.48
CA ILE A 16 0.69 -11.69 -14.24
C ILE A 16 1.68 -10.96 -13.33
N GLY A 17 2.81 -10.51 -13.89
CA GLY A 17 3.79 -9.72 -13.15
C GLY A 17 3.16 -8.48 -12.53
N MET A 18 2.45 -7.69 -13.33
CA MET A 18 1.75 -6.50 -12.85
C MET A 18 0.78 -6.81 -11.72
N TYR A 19 0.02 -7.91 -11.80
CA TYR A 19 -0.93 -8.30 -10.77
C TYR A 19 -0.25 -8.73 -9.46
N LEU A 20 0.83 -9.51 -9.55
CA LEU A 20 1.56 -10.02 -8.37
C LEU A 20 2.38 -8.93 -7.68
N PHE A 21 2.96 -8.02 -8.45
CA PHE A 21 3.74 -6.90 -7.95
C PHE A 21 2.90 -5.65 -7.67
N GLN A 22 1.57 -5.74 -7.83
CA GLN A 22 0.70 -4.65 -7.43
C GLN A 22 0.84 -4.46 -5.92
N ASP A 23 1.35 -3.30 -5.52
CA ASP A 23 1.43 -2.91 -4.11
C ASP A 23 0.01 -2.85 -3.54
N ARG A 24 -0.41 -3.94 -2.92
CA ARG A 24 -1.65 -4.00 -2.16
C ARG A 24 -1.40 -3.27 -0.85
N PRO A 25 -2.14 -2.19 -0.56
CA PRO A 25 -2.00 -1.52 0.72
C PRO A 25 -2.33 -2.51 1.83
N VAL A 26 -1.55 -2.49 2.91
CA VAL A 26 -1.69 -3.42 4.04
C VAL A 26 -2.65 -2.90 5.11
N GLY A 27 -3.18 -1.70 4.89
CA GLY A 27 -3.85 -0.94 5.93
C GLY A 27 -4.08 0.52 5.56
N ASP A 28 -4.65 1.24 6.52
CA ASP A 28 -4.87 2.67 6.50
C ASP A 28 -3.94 3.36 7.51
N LEU A 29 -3.37 4.48 7.12
CA LEU A 29 -2.65 5.38 8.00
C LEU A 29 -3.63 6.44 8.48
N ARG A 30 -3.86 6.48 9.80
CA ARG A 30 -4.80 7.40 10.43
C ARG A 30 -4.05 8.38 11.30
N VAL A 31 -4.48 9.62 11.29
CA VAL A 31 -3.97 10.66 12.18
C VAL A 31 -5.03 10.89 13.25
N ASP A 32 -4.67 10.63 14.49
CA ASP A 32 -5.55 11.01 15.60
C ASP A 32 -5.37 12.49 15.88
N HIS A 33 -6.49 13.21 15.79
CA HIS A 33 -6.62 14.61 16.11
C HIS A 33 -7.23 14.83 17.50
N SER A 34 -7.23 13.80 18.35
CA SER A 34 -7.67 13.94 19.73
C SER A 34 -6.92 15.08 20.42
N ASP A 35 -7.69 15.91 21.14
CA ASP A 35 -7.29 17.19 21.74
C ASP A 35 -6.30 17.03 22.91
N PHE A 36 -5.21 16.30 22.73
CA PHE A 36 -4.08 16.34 23.65
C PHE A 36 -3.31 17.63 23.37
N ALA A 37 -3.76 18.69 24.06
CA ALA A 37 -3.31 20.08 23.91
C ALA A 37 -1.79 20.31 23.96
N ASP A 38 -1.00 19.31 24.34
CA ASP A 38 0.44 19.41 24.55
C ASP A 38 1.31 18.45 23.69
N GLU A 39 0.75 17.45 22.98
CA GLU A 39 1.57 16.37 22.37
C GLU A 39 1.59 16.30 20.83
N GLY A 40 0.76 17.08 20.14
CA GLY A 40 0.71 17.09 18.67
C GLY A 40 -0.01 15.85 18.06
N PRO A 41 -0.20 15.80 16.73
CA PRO A 41 -0.99 14.75 16.10
C PRO A 41 -0.31 13.37 16.20
N HIS A 42 -1.04 12.35 16.66
CA HIS A 42 -0.53 10.98 16.77
C HIS A 42 -0.82 10.20 15.48
N LEU A 43 0.17 9.43 15.02
CA LEU A 43 0.06 8.60 13.82
C LEU A 43 -0.25 7.14 14.20
N TYR A 44 -1.35 6.60 13.68
CA TYR A 44 -1.75 5.21 13.88
C TYR A 44 -1.70 4.43 12.57
N LEU A 45 -1.11 3.24 12.63
CA LEU A 45 -1.05 2.29 11.53
C LEU A 45 -2.16 1.24 11.75
N GLU A 46 -3.25 1.34 11.00
CA GLU A 46 -4.35 0.38 11.05
C GLU A 46 -4.11 -0.70 9.99
N LEU A 47 -3.96 -1.95 10.41
CA LEU A 47 -3.66 -3.06 9.51
C LEU A 47 -4.94 -3.82 9.13
N ASP A 48 -5.20 -3.97 7.84
CA ASP A 48 -6.28 -4.83 7.32
C ASP A 48 -5.87 -6.32 7.30
N THR A 49 -4.58 -6.59 7.50
CA THR A 49 -3.97 -7.91 7.44
C THR A 49 -3.25 -8.24 8.75
N ASP A 50 -3.02 -9.53 8.97
CA ASP A 50 -2.20 -10.00 10.09
C ASP A 50 -0.79 -9.39 10.08
N ILE A 51 -0.32 -8.98 11.26
CA ILE A 51 0.98 -8.32 11.46
C ILE A 51 2.16 -9.17 10.98
N ARG A 52 2.08 -10.51 11.00
CA ARG A 52 3.15 -11.39 10.50
C ARG A 52 3.35 -11.21 8.99
N THR A 53 2.30 -10.89 8.25
CA THR A 53 2.37 -10.62 6.81
C THR A 53 3.15 -9.32 6.53
N VAL A 54 2.97 -8.32 7.39
CA VAL A 54 3.69 -7.04 7.33
C VAL A 54 5.17 -7.24 7.70
N MET A 55 5.45 -7.95 8.80
CA MET A 55 6.81 -8.19 9.29
C MET A 55 7.69 -8.95 8.30
N ARG A 56 7.11 -9.76 7.40
CA ARG A 56 7.85 -10.48 6.36
C ARG A 56 8.22 -9.60 5.15
N LYS A 57 7.68 -8.38 5.05
CA LYS A 57 7.88 -7.49 3.90
C LYS A 57 8.93 -6.44 4.22
N LYS A 58 9.82 -6.17 3.25
CA LYS A 58 10.82 -5.08 3.35
C LYS A 58 10.18 -3.70 3.34
N ARG A 59 9.07 -3.54 2.61
CA ARG A 59 8.30 -2.31 2.48
C ARG A 59 6.82 -2.64 2.41
N VAL A 60 6.00 -1.75 2.92
CA VAL A 60 4.55 -1.81 2.86
C VAL A 60 4.01 -0.44 2.48
N VAL A 61 2.86 -0.44 1.82
CA VAL A 61 2.14 0.78 1.46
C VAL A 61 0.88 0.84 2.33
N PHE A 62 0.58 2.02 2.85
CA PHE A 62 -0.66 2.31 3.55
C PHE A 62 -1.48 3.29 2.72
N ARG A 63 -2.81 3.18 2.79
CA ARG A 63 -3.69 4.21 2.25
C ARG A 63 -3.75 5.37 3.24
N VAL A 64 -3.73 6.58 2.75
CA VAL A 64 -3.90 7.79 3.56
C VAL A 64 -5.18 8.45 3.10
N LYS A 65 -6.10 8.71 4.02
CA LYS A 65 -7.28 9.50 3.70
C LYS A 65 -6.89 10.97 3.61
N VAL A 66 -7.60 11.73 2.79
CA VAL A 66 -7.31 13.16 2.61
C VAL A 66 -7.49 13.94 3.92
N GLU A 67 -8.44 13.51 4.77
CA GLU A 67 -8.66 14.08 6.10
C GLU A 67 -7.47 13.88 7.05
N ASP A 68 -6.73 12.79 6.89
CA ASP A 68 -5.54 12.42 7.68
C ASP A 68 -4.24 13.00 7.07
N PHE A 69 -4.34 13.87 6.06
CA PHE A 69 -3.17 14.40 5.37
C PHE A 69 -2.52 15.54 6.18
N LEU A 70 -1.26 15.33 6.57
CA LEU A 70 -0.44 16.35 7.23
C LEU A 70 0.43 17.07 6.18
N PRO A 71 0.10 18.32 5.80
CA PRO A 71 0.94 19.09 4.87
C PRO A 71 2.29 19.40 5.52
N HIS A 72 3.35 19.29 4.74
CA HIS A 72 4.68 19.76 5.13
C HIS A 72 4.87 21.16 4.55
N GLU A 73 5.04 22.18 5.41
CA GLU A 73 5.52 23.53 5.03
C GLU A 73 7.05 23.59 5.08
#